data_AF-A0A1I1Q1Y2-F1
#
_entry.id   AF-A0A1I1Q1Y2-F1
#
_cell.length_a   1.000
_cell.length_b   1.000
_cell.length_c   1.000
_cell.angle_alpha   90.00
_cell.angle_beta   90.00
_cell.angle_gamma   90.00
#
_symmetry.space_group_name_H-M   'P 1'
#
loop_
_entity.id
_entity.type
_entity.pdbx_description
1 polymer ?
#
loop_
_entity_poly.entity_id
_entity_poly.type
_entity_poly.pdbx_seq_one_letter_code
_entity_poly.pdbx_strand_id
1 'polypeptide(L)'
;MQKYSHIAPIEEIEEDTQFWDIQSSLKVLLINIFSIQVVFYILTTLTSVFANQIISTLNLSFVSTQGLSYFATNMWSITFVFLLCIPIYIKLKKVVNYPLYLMALYPVTLLLFSFKNSVSSLVVLVLAFLSLLIVYAVNYFQFKQRETQC
;
A
#
# COMPACT_ATOMS: atom_id res chain seq x y z
N MET A 1 -16.31 -60.45 3.86
CA MET A 1 -14.87 -60.38 4.20
C MET A 1 -14.19 -59.43 3.22
N GLN A 2 -13.38 -58.50 3.78
CA GLN A 2 -12.38 -57.57 3.21
C GLN A 2 -11.94 -57.79 1.73
N LYS A 3 -11.53 -56.79 0.93
CA LYS A 3 -10.67 -55.63 1.26
C LYS A 3 -10.60 -54.65 0.05
N TYR A 4 -10.83 -53.36 0.32
CA TYR A 4 -10.26 -52.11 -0.23
C TYR A 4 -9.64 -52.02 -1.63
N SER A 5 -9.98 -50.92 -2.32
CA SER A 5 -9.05 -49.79 -2.61
C SER A 5 -9.06 -49.32 -4.07
N HIS A 6 -8.93 -48.00 -4.24
CA HIS A 6 -8.53 -47.24 -5.43
C HIS A 6 -9.68 -46.83 -6.37
N ILE A 7 -10.01 -45.55 -6.57
CA ILE A 7 -9.33 -44.27 -6.33
C ILE A 7 -10.45 -43.21 -6.16
N ALA A 8 -10.36 -42.38 -5.13
CA ALA A 8 -11.18 -41.17 -5.01
C ALA A 8 -10.88 -40.21 -6.17
N PRO A 9 -11.86 -39.50 -6.74
CA PRO A 9 -11.53 -38.36 -7.57
C PRO A 9 -10.80 -37.34 -6.70
N ILE A 10 -9.58 -37.00 -7.09
CA ILE A 10 -8.83 -35.86 -6.56
C ILE A 10 -9.45 -34.63 -7.22
N GLU A 11 -10.55 -34.15 -6.65
CA GLU A 11 -11.08 -32.79 -6.78
C GLU A 11 -11.26 -32.35 -5.32
N GLU A 12 -10.68 -31.29 -4.80
CA GLU A 12 -10.28 -30.02 -5.37
C GLU A 12 -8.88 -29.67 -4.85
N ILE A 13 -7.93 -29.35 -5.74
CA ILE A 13 -6.88 -28.42 -5.34
C ILE A 13 -7.63 -27.10 -5.23
N GLU A 14 -7.94 -26.68 -4.00
CA GLU A 14 -8.25 -25.27 -3.72
C GLU A 14 -7.12 -24.47 -4.37
N GLU A 15 -7.41 -23.91 -5.54
CA GLU A 15 -6.51 -23.01 -6.22
C GLU A 15 -6.30 -21.86 -5.23
N ASP A 16 -5.14 -21.84 -4.57
CA ASP A 16 -4.69 -20.79 -3.66
C ASP A 16 -4.97 -19.46 -4.36
N THR A 17 -6.13 -18.85 -4.07
CA THR A 17 -6.48 -17.56 -4.63
C THR A 17 -5.42 -16.62 -4.11
N GLN A 18 -4.48 -16.27 -4.98
CA GLN A 18 -3.35 -15.44 -4.60
C GLN A 18 -3.92 -14.17 -3.99
N PHE A 19 -3.38 -13.73 -2.84
CA PHE A 19 -3.88 -12.55 -2.12
C PHE A 19 -4.06 -11.31 -3.02
N TRP A 20 -3.30 -11.24 -4.11
CA TRP A 20 -3.35 -10.20 -5.15
C TRP A 20 -4.62 -10.22 -6.02
N ASP A 21 -5.24 -11.39 -6.19
CA ASP A 21 -6.48 -11.62 -6.94
C ASP A 21 -7.74 -11.46 -6.09
N ILE A 22 -7.58 -11.26 -4.77
CA ILE A 22 -8.71 -10.95 -3.90
C ILE A 22 -9.41 -9.69 -4.42
N GLN A 23 -10.67 -9.88 -4.75
CA GLN A 23 -11.53 -8.82 -5.24
C GLN A 23 -11.96 -7.93 -4.07
N SER A 24 -11.41 -6.72 -4.04
CA SER A 24 -11.69 -5.74 -3.01
C SER A 24 -12.85 -4.84 -3.42
N SER A 25 -13.77 -4.59 -2.48
CA SER A 25 -14.81 -3.57 -2.67
C SER A 25 -14.20 -2.18 -2.76
N LEU A 26 -14.86 -1.27 -3.48
CA LEU A 26 -14.44 0.13 -3.61
C LEU A 26 -14.14 0.78 -2.25
N LYS A 27 -14.95 0.51 -1.23
CA LYS A 27 -14.75 1.07 0.11
C LYS A 27 -13.40 0.64 0.69
N VAL A 28 -13.07 -0.64 0.59
CA VAL A 28 -11.81 -1.20 1.10
C VAL A 28 -10.63 -0.65 0.28
N LEU A 29 -10.78 -0.50 -1.04
CA LEU A 29 -9.76 0.14 -1.88
C LEU A 29 -9.45 1.57 -1.43
N LEU A 30 -10.47 2.39 -1.19
CA LEU A 30 -10.29 3.79 -0.75
C LEU A 30 -9.65 3.87 0.64
N ILE A 31 -10.10 3.02 1.57
CA ILE A 31 -9.52 2.94 2.92
C ILE A 31 -8.04 2.57 2.84
N ASN A 32 -7.67 1.62 1.97
CA ASN A 32 -6.28 1.22 1.81
C ASN A 32 -5.41 2.32 1.21
N ILE A 33 -5.88 3.01 0.17
CA ILE A 33 -5.16 4.17 -0.41
C ILE A 33 -4.92 5.25 0.65
N PHE A 34 -5.97 5.59 1.41
CA PHE A 34 -5.87 6.54 2.51
C PHE A 34 -4.88 6.06 3.59
N SER A 35 -4.94 4.79 3.96
CA SER A 35 -4.06 4.18 4.97
C SER A 35 -2.60 4.20 4.52
N ILE A 36 -2.31 3.90 3.24
CA ILE A 36 -0.95 3.97 2.69
C ILE A 36 -0.43 5.41 2.82
N GLN A 37 -1.23 6.42 2.48
CA GLN A 37 -0.80 7.81 2.63
C GLN A 37 -0.55 8.20 4.09
N VAL A 38 -1.40 7.77 5.02
CA VAL A 38 -1.21 8.02 6.46
C VAL A 38 0.10 7.41 6.94
N VAL A 39 0.33 6.13 6.64
CA VAL A 39 1.57 5.44 7.03
C VAL A 39 2.78 6.11 6.39
N PHE A 40 2.69 6.47 5.11
CA PHE A 40 3.75 7.19 4.41
C PHE A 40 4.06 8.53 5.08
N TYR A 41 3.04 9.32 5.41
CA TYR A 41 3.21 10.60 6.09
C TYR A 41 3.88 10.44 7.46
N ILE A 42 3.45 9.47 8.26
CA ILE A 42 4.04 9.18 9.57
C ILE A 42 5.51 8.78 9.43
N LEU A 43 5.80 7.80 8.58
CA LEU A 43 7.17 7.33 8.34
C LEU A 43 8.07 8.46 7.86
N THR A 44 7.59 9.26 6.91
CA THR A 44 8.34 10.39 6.35
C THR A 44 8.62 11.46 7.41
N THR A 45 7.65 11.74 8.28
CA THR A 45 7.81 12.68 9.39
C THR A 45 8.84 12.16 10.40
N LEU A 46 8.76 10.88 10.77
CA LEU A 46 9.73 10.24 11.67
C LEU A 46 11.14 10.27 11.08
N THR A 47 11.30 9.87 9.81
CA THR A 47 12.59 9.94 9.11
C THR A 47 13.14 11.36 9.10
N SER A 48 12.29 12.38 8.90
CA SER A 48 12.72 13.78 8.92
C SER A 48 13.19 14.22 10.31
N VAL A 49 12.52 13.79 11.39
CA VAL A 49 12.91 14.08 12.78
C VAL A 49 14.23 13.40 13.14
N PHE A 50 14.36 12.10 12.87
CA PHE A 50 15.59 11.35 13.15
C PHE A 50 16.78 11.85 12.33
N ALA A 51 16.56 12.14 11.04
CA ALA A 51 17.58 12.73 10.20
C ALA A 51 18.04 14.09 10.76
N ASN A 52 17.13 14.98 11.19
CA ASN A 52 17.51 16.26 11.80
C ASN A 52 18.36 16.09 13.06
N GLN A 53 18.02 15.15 13.93
CA GLN A 53 18.80 14.87 15.14
C GLN A 53 20.21 14.36 14.80
N ILE A 54 20.32 13.45 13.83
CA ILE A 54 21.59 12.88 13.39
C ILE A 54 22.45 13.95 12.71
N ILE A 55 21.87 14.77 11.83
CA ILE A 55 22.54 15.89 11.17
C ILE A 55 23.06 16.89 12.20
N SER A 56 22.24 17.25 13.20
CA SER A 56 22.64 18.16 14.28
C SER A 56 23.75 17.58 15.16
N THR A 57 23.83 16.25 15.30
CA THR A 57 24.83 15.58 16.14
C THR A 57 26.15 15.33 15.39
N LEU A 58 26.07 15.07 14.09
CA LEU A 58 27.21 14.67 13.25
C LEU A 58 27.65 15.73 12.23
N ASN A 59 27.00 16.90 12.16
CA ASN A 59 27.25 17.96 11.18
C ASN A 59 27.23 17.50 9.70
N LEU A 60 26.41 16.49 9.39
CA LEU A 60 26.31 15.89 8.05
C LEU A 60 25.20 16.56 7.23
N SER A 61 25.51 17.33 6.18
CA SER A 61 24.50 18.07 5.39
C SER A 61 23.92 17.30 4.19
N PHE A 62 23.78 15.98 4.29
CA PHE A 62 23.49 15.13 3.11
C PHE A 62 22.01 15.02 2.71
N VAL A 63 21.05 15.41 3.56
CA VAL A 63 19.60 15.27 3.26
C VAL A 63 18.82 16.50 3.71
N SER A 64 18.11 17.16 2.78
CA SER A 64 17.18 18.24 3.11
C SER A 64 15.88 17.68 3.72
N THR A 65 15.87 17.49 5.03
CA THR A 65 14.74 16.96 5.81
C THR A 65 13.45 17.76 5.64
N GLN A 66 13.56 19.08 5.47
CA GLN A 66 12.41 19.97 5.23
C GLN A 66 11.72 19.71 3.89
N GLY A 67 12.48 19.33 2.85
CA GLY A 67 11.90 19.01 1.54
C GLY A 67 11.07 17.73 1.56
N LEU A 68 11.49 16.76 2.37
CA LEU A 68 10.84 15.47 2.49
C LEU A 68 9.49 15.55 3.26
N SER A 69 9.44 16.32 4.34
CA SER A 69 8.18 16.57 5.08
C SER A 69 7.19 17.42 4.27
N TYR A 70 7.66 18.46 3.59
CA TYR A 70 6.81 19.27 2.71
C TYR A 70 6.23 18.45 1.56
N PHE A 71 7.04 17.56 0.98
CA PHE A 71 6.59 16.60 -0.02
C PHE A 71 5.47 15.70 0.51
N ALA A 72 5.64 15.07 1.67
CA ALA A 72 4.60 14.21 2.26
C ALA A 72 3.29 14.98 2.51
N THR A 73 3.38 16.23 2.96
CA THR A 73 2.21 17.11 3.12
C THR A 73 1.52 17.38 1.79
N ASN A 74 2.28 17.69 0.73
CA ASN A 74 1.72 17.95 -0.60
C ASN A 74 1.02 16.74 -1.22
N MET A 75 1.51 15.52 -0.93
CA MET A 75 0.92 14.28 -1.45
C MET A 75 -0.50 14.03 -0.92
N TRP A 76 -0.94 14.68 0.17
CA TRP A 76 -2.33 14.64 0.61
C TRP A 76 -3.29 15.15 -0.47
N SER A 77 -2.95 16.23 -1.16
CA SER A 77 -3.78 16.79 -2.24
C SER A 77 -3.96 15.78 -3.37
N ILE A 78 -2.87 15.07 -3.74
CA ILE A 78 -2.91 14.02 -4.76
C ILE A 78 -3.75 12.85 -4.26
N THR A 79 -3.61 12.45 -3.00
CA THR A 79 -4.45 11.41 -2.39
C THR A 79 -5.93 11.74 -2.52
N PHE A 80 -6.33 12.98 -2.21
CA PHE A 80 -7.71 13.42 -2.36
C PHE A 80 -8.18 13.35 -3.82
N VAL A 81 -7.33 13.73 -4.78
CA VAL A 81 -7.63 13.56 -6.21
C VAL A 81 -7.89 12.09 -6.54
N PHE A 82 -7.04 11.16 -6.08
CA PHE A 82 -7.26 9.72 -6.28
C PHE A 82 -8.58 9.25 -5.65
N LEU A 83 -8.87 9.68 -4.41
CA LEU A 83 -10.10 9.32 -3.70
C LEU A 83 -11.37 9.83 -4.40
N LEU A 84 -11.29 10.91 -5.16
CA LEU A 84 -12.42 11.44 -5.95
C LEU A 84 -12.50 10.79 -7.34
N CYS A 85 -11.36 10.65 -8.03
CA CYS A 85 -11.30 10.13 -9.39
C CYS A 85 -11.63 8.63 -9.46
N ILE A 86 -11.15 7.83 -8.50
CA ILE A 86 -11.37 6.38 -8.49
C ILE A 86 -12.87 6.06 -8.45
N PRO A 87 -13.69 6.56 -7.52
CA PRO A 87 -15.13 6.30 -7.52
C PRO A 87 -15.85 6.73 -8.80
N ILE A 88 -15.44 7.87 -9.39
CA ILE A 88 -16.02 8.37 -10.65
C ILE A 88 -15.69 7.42 -11.81
N TYR A 89 -14.43 7.05 -11.97
CA TYR A 89 -13.97 6.12 -13.00
C TYR A 89 -14.72 4.78 -12.92
N ILE A 90 -14.89 4.30 -11.68
CA ILE A 90 -15.57 3.05 -11.37
C ILE A 90 -17.04 3.09 -11.74
N LYS A 91 -17.74 4.17 -11.36
CA LYS A 91 -19.14 4.39 -11.76
C LYS A 91 -19.31 4.41 -13.27
N LEU A 92 -18.39 5.06 -14.00
CA LEU A 92 -18.42 5.12 -15.46
C LEU A 92 -18.19 3.75 -16.11
N LYS A 93 -17.27 2.96 -15.56
CA LYS A 93 -16.91 1.63 -16.08
C LYS A 93 -17.80 0.49 -15.60
N LYS A 94 -18.71 0.73 -14.65
CA LYS A 94 -19.60 -0.28 -14.02
C LYS A 94 -18.84 -1.50 -13.48
N VAL A 95 -17.60 -1.31 -13.04
CA VAL A 95 -16.80 -2.39 -12.46
C VAL A 95 -17.19 -2.54 -10.98
N VAL A 96 -17.43 -3.78 -10.55
CA VAL A 96 -17.95 -4.07 -9.20
C VAL A 96 -16.81 -4.37 -8.22
N ASN A 97 -15.74 -4.99 -8.71
CA ASN A 97 -14.65 -5.53 -7.90
C ASN A 97 -13.27 -5.15 -8.45
N TYR A 98 -12.32 -4.87 -7.56
CA TYR A 98 -10.97 -4.42 -7.94
C TYR A 98 -9.91 -5.36 -7.40
N PRO A 99 -8.95 -5.78 -8.23
CA PRO A 99 -7.82 -6.54 -7.76
C PRO A 99 -6.91 -5.66 -6.89
N LEU A 100 -6.38 -6.23 -5.81
CA LEU A 100 -5.56 -5.52 -4.82
C LEU A 100 -4.25 -4.97 -5.41
N TYR A 101 -3.76 -5.51 -6.52
CA TYR A 101 -2.56 -5.00 -7.19
C TYR A 101 -2.72 -3.55 -7.67
N LEU A 102 -3.95 -3.05 -7.89
CA LEU A 102 -4.18 -1.66 -8.27
C LEU A 102 -3.68 -0.66 -7.20
N MET A 103 -3.51 -1.11 -5.96
CA MET A 103 -2.91 -0.29 -4.89
C MET A 103 -1.42 0.00 -5.15
N ALA A 104 -0.72 -0.85 -5.93
CA ALA A 104 0.67 -0.63 -6.30
C ALA A 104 0.86 0.59 -7.22
N LEU A 105 -0.20 1.07 -7.89
CA LEU A 105 -0.13 2.33 -8.65
C LEU A 105 0.15 3.53 -7.73
N TYR A 106 -0.28 3.49 -6.47
CA TYR A 106 -0.13 4.62 -5.57
C TYR A 106 1.35 4.92 -5.24
N PRO A 107 2.18 3.95 -4.80
CA PRO A 107 3.64 4.13 -4.68
C PRO A 107 4.33 4.63 -5.95
N VAL A 108 3.90 4.16 -7.13
CA VAL A 108 4.46 4.63 -8.41
C VAL A 108 4.17 6.12 -8.61
N THR A 109 2.96 6.58 -8.25
CA THR A 109 2.62 8.00 -8.35
C THR A 109 3.46 8.86 -7.40
N LEU A 110 3.66 8.42 -6.16
CA LEU A 110 4.54 9.10 -5.20
C LEU A 110 5.97 9.23 -5.75
N LEU A 111 6.49 8.17 -6.38
CA LEU A 111 7.82 8.19 -6.98
C LEU A 111 7.91 9.17 -8.16
N LEU A 112 6.91 9.21 -9.04
CA LEU A 112 6.85 10.19 -10.14
C LEU A 112 6.84 11.63 -9.63
N PHE A 113 6.06 11.91 -8.58
CA PHE A 113 6.04 13.24 -7.97
C PHE A 113 7.33 13.58 -7.23
N SER A 114 8.09 12.60 -6.74
CA SER A 114 9.38 12.84 -6.08
C SER A 114 10.39 13.50 -7.03
N PHE A 115 10.43 13.06 -8.30
CA PHE A 115 11.30 13.63 -9.32
C PHE A 115 11.00 15.11 -9.59
N LYS A 116 9.71 15.48 -9.57
CA LYS A 116 9.29 16.88 -9.80
C LYS A 116 9.66 17.80 -8.63
N ASN A 117 9.69 17.28 -7.41
CA ASN A 117 9.86 18.09 -6.20
C ASN A 117 11.30 18.12 -5.66
N SER A 118 12.29 17.63 -6.43
CA SER A 118 13.71 17.60 -6.02
C SER A 118 13.95 16.92 -4.66
N VAL A 119 13.12 15.94 -4.32
CA VAL A 119 13.29 15.10 -3.13
C VAL A 119 13.99 13.82 -3.53
N SER A 120 14.83 13.26 -2.65
CA SER A 120 15.52 11.99 -2.91
C SER A 120 14.53 10.88 -3.26
N SER A 121 14.49 10.51 -4.54
CA SER A 121 13.59 9.47 -5.05
C SER A 121 13.86 8.11 -4.42
N LEU A 122 15.10 7.83 -4.01
CA LEU A 122 15.45 6.60 -3.29
C LEU A 122 14.78 6.55 -1.91
N VAL A 123 14.81 7.66 -1.17
CA VAL A 123 14.15 7.73 0.15
C VAL A 123 12.64 7.59 -0.01
N VAL A 124 12.05 8.29 -0.98
CA VAL A 124 10.61 8.18 -1.27
C VAL A 124 10.22 6.77 -1.69
N LEU A 125 11.02 6.11 -2.53
CA LEU A 125 10.82 4.72 -2.94
C LEU A 125 10.76 3.79 -1.72
N VAL A 126 11.78 3.83 -0.86
CA VAL A 126 11.86 2.96 0.32
C VAL A 126 10.66 3.19 1.25
N LEU A 127 10.33 4.45 1.55
CA LEU A 127 9.22 4.78 2.43
C LEU A 127 7.86 4.40 1.83
N ALA A 128 7.66 4.59 0.52
CA ALA A 128 6.42 4.24 -0.17
C ALA A 128 6.21 2.72 -0.19
N PHE A 129 7.26 1.94 -0.49
CA PHE A 129 7.20 0.48 -0.42
C PHE A 129 6.95 -0.02 1.00
N LEU A 130 7.62 0.56 2.00
CA LEU A 130 7.39 0.20 3.40
C LEU A 130 5.95 0.48 3.83
N SER A 131 5.39 1.61 3.40
CA SER A 131 3.98 1.96 3.67
C SER A 131 3.01 0.96 3.04
N LEU A 132 3.27 0.57 1.79
CA LEU A 132 2.48 -0.44 1.10
C LEU A 132 2.55 -1.80 1.83
N LEU A 133 3.74 -2.25 2.20
CA LEU A 133 3.95 -3.51 2.92
C LEU A 133 3.24 -3.53 4.28
N ILE A 134 3.30 -2.43 5.04
CA ILE A 134 2.60 -2.32 6.34
C ILE A 134 1.09 -2.48 6.13
N VAL A 135 0.51 -1.77 5.15
CA VAL A 135 -0.94 -1.86 4.89
C VAL A 135 -1.33 -3.24 4.40
N TYR A 136 -0.53 -3.87 3.54
CA TYR A 136 -0.79 -5.24 3.11
C TYR A 136 -0.70 -6.24 4.26
N ALA A 137 0.31 -6.13 5.12
CA ALA A 137 0.44 -6.99 6.29
C ALA A 137 -0.78 -6.86 7.20
N VAL A 138 -1.22 -5.64 7.50
CA VAL A 138 -2.43 -5.39 8.31
C VAL A 138 -3.67 -6.01 7.66
N ASN A 139 -3.86 -5.81 6.36
CA ASN A 139 -4.98 -6.41 5.64
C ASN A 139 -4.94 -7.93 5.69
N TYR A 140 -3.79 -8.54 5.41
CA TYR A 140 -3.61 -9.99 5.48
C TYR A 140 -3.93 -10.55 6.87
N PHE A 141 -3.45 -9.92 7.94
CA PHE A 141 -3.79 -10.32 9.31
C PHE A 141 -5.29 -10.23 9.58
N GLN A 142 -5.96 -9.17 9.12
CA GLN A 142 -7.41 -9.04 9.28
C GLN A 142 -8.20 -10.09 8.49
N PHE A 143 -7.77 -10.44 7.27
CA PHE A 143 -8.39 -11.50 6.49
C PHE A 143 -8.23 -12.85 7.19
N LYS A 144 -7.01 -13.20 7.59
CA LYS A 144 -6.71 -14.45 8.30
C LYS A 144 -7.51 -14.59 9.60
N GLN A 145 -7.72 -13.51 10.34
CA GLN A 145 -8.54 -13.54 11.57
C GLN A 145 -10.03 -13.78 11.30
N ARG A 146 -10.57 -13.32 10.16
CA ARG A 146 -11.98 -13.59 9.80
C ARG A 146 -12.19 -15.05 9.41
N GLU A 147 -11.21 -15.69 8.77
CA GLU A 147 -11.27 -17.11 8.42
C GLU A 147 -11.23 -18.03 9.65
N THR A 148 -10.58 -17.62 10.75
CA THR A 148 -10.50 -18.44 11.97
C THR A 148 -11.70 -18.29 12.91
N GLN A 149 -12.64 -17.38 12.62
CA GLN A 149 -13.83 -17.11 13.44
C GLN A 149 -15.14 -17.64 12.83
N CYS A 150 -15.09 -18.24 11.64
CA CYS A 150 -16.20 -19.01 11.05
C CYS A 150 -16.04 -20.50 11.35
#